data_AF-A0A3Q8V4U2-F1
#
_entry.id   AF-A0A3Q8V4U2-F1
#
_cell.length_a   1.000
_cell.length_b   1.000
_cell.length_c   1.000
_cell.angle_alpha   90.00
_cell.angle_beta   90.00
_cell.angle_gamma   90.00
#
_symmetry.space_group_name_H-M   'P 1'
#
loop_
_entity.id
_entity.type
_entity.pdbx_description
1 polymer ?
#
loop_
_entity_poly.entity_id
_entity_poly.type
_entity_poly.pdbx_seq_one_letter_code
_entity_poly.pdbx_strand_id
1 'polypeptide(L)' 'MTQLKRSQRPKHWRGRILRYWGGNLRHYALTPGDGESVHDSAYREVGRWRVVAGSGGGA' A
#
# COMPACT_ATOMS: atom_id res chain seq x y z
N MET A 1 14.41 -34.85 -9.32
CA MET A 1 14.31 -33.89 -8.20
C MET A 1 15.16 -32.67 -8.52
N THR A 2 14.56 -31.58 -8.99
CA THR A 2 15.28 -30.30 -9.12
C THR A 2 14.39 -29.22 -8.55
N GLN A 3 14.50 -29.05 -7.24
CA GLN A 3 13.77 -28.05 -6.46
C GLN A 3 14.38 -26.68 -6.78
N LEU A 4 13.84 -26.02 -7.79
CA LEU A 4 14.25 -24.67 -8.18
C LEU A 4 13.81 -23.69 -7.07
N LYS A 5 14.76 -23.26 -6.24
CA LYS A 5 14.60 -22.16 -5.26
C LYS A 5 14.22 -20.85 -5.97
N ARG A 6 12.95 -20.67 -6.33
CA ARG A 6 12.39 -19.36 -6.74
C ARG A 6 11.89 -18.63 -5.50
N SER A 7 12.80 -18.21 -4.63
CA SER A 7 12.47 -17.26 -3.56
C SER A 7 13.65 -16.34 -3.34
N GLN A 8 13.75 -15.34 -4.21
CA GLN A 8 14.29 -14.00 -3.94
C GLN A 8 14.46 -13.25 -5.27
N ARG A 9 13.37 -12.67 -5.78
CA ARG A 9 13.48 -11.62 -6.80
C ARG A 9 13.71 -10.29 -6.08
N PRO A 10 14.68 -9.47 -6.51
CA PRO A 10 14.98 -8.20 -5.87
C PRO A 10 13.72 -7.34 -5.80
N LYS A 11 13.46 -6.81 -4.61
CA LYS A 11 12.22 -6.19 -4.14
C LYS A 11 11.89 -4.82 -4.76
N HIS A 12 12.54 -4.47 -5.87
CA HIS A 12 12.57 -3.12 -6.48
C HIS A 12 11.20 -2.67 -7.03
N TRP A 13 10.31 -3.61 -7.39
CA TRP A 13 8.96 -3.27 -7.84
C TRP A 13 8.08 -2.69 -6.72
N ARG A 14 8.33 -3.04 -5.46
CA ARG A 14 7.57 -2.55 -4.30
C ARG A 14 7.84 -1.06 -4.01
N GLY A 15 9.03 -0.57 -4.35
CA GLY A 15 9.34 0.86 -4.21
C GLY A 15 8.58 1.72 -5.23
N ARG A 16 8.47 1.25 -6.48
CA ARG A 16 7.73 1.96 -7.53
C ARG A 16 6.23 1.98 -7.27
N ILE A 17 5.65 0.86 -6.84
CA ILE A 17 4.21 0.80 -6.56
C ILE A 17 3.82 1.68 -5.38
N LEU A 18 4.64 1.72 -4.31
CA LEU A 18 4.42 2.62 -3.17
C LEU A 18 4.58 4.09 -3.56
N ARG A 19 5.43 4.43 -4.54
CA ARG A 19 5.58 5.80 -5.03
C ARG A 19 4.40 6.25 -5.87
N TYR A 20 3.86 5.37 -6.71
CA TYR A 20 2.63 5.62 -7.46
C TYR A 20 1.45 5.81 -6.50
N TRP A 21 1.28 4.90 -5.54
CA TRP A 21 0.25 5.01 -4.51
C TRP A 21 0.43 6.25 -3.64
N GLY A 22 1.63 6.52 -3.15
CA GLY A 22 1.94 7.68 -2.31
C GLY A 22 1.79 9.03 -3.04
N GLY A 23 2.01 9.05 -4.35
CA GLY A 23 1.71 10.21 -5.19
C GLY A 23 0.21 10.50 -5.24
N ASN A 24 -0.62 9.47 -5.38
CA ASN A 24 -2.08 9.60 -5.36
C ASN A 24 -2.61 10.10 -4.01
N LEU A 25 -1.96 9.71 -2.90
CA LEU A 25 -2.34 10.17 -1.55
C LEU A 25 -2.28 11.70 -1.37
N ARG A 26 -1.52 12.43 -2.21
CA ARG A 26 -1.47 13.90 -2.18
C ARG A 26 -2.78 14.57 -2.59
N HIS A 27 -3.68 13.84 -3.24
CA HIS A 27 -5.01 14.33 -3.62
C HIS A 27 -6.04 14.17 -2.49
N TYR A 28 -5.69 13.48 -1.40
CA TYR A 28 -6.57 13.32 -0.24
C TYR A 28 -6.17 14.34 0.82
N ALA A 29 -7.16 14.88 1.55
CA ALA A 29 -6.91 15.74 2.70
C ALA A 29 -6.21 14.99 3.85
N LEU A 30 -6.21 13.64 3.79
CA LEU A 30 -5.63 12.72 4.77
C LEU A 30 -6.15 13.01 6.18
N THR A 31 -7.45 13.29 6.27
CA THR A 31 -8.13 13.49 7.55
C THR A 31 -8.45 12.13 8.18
N PRO A 32 -8.44 12.01 9.52
CA PRO A 32 -8.87 10.80 10.19
C PRO A 32 -10.26 10.37 9.75
N GLY A 33 -10.38 9.12 9.27
CA GLY A 33 -11.62 8.59 8.69
C GLY A 33 -11.57 8.45 7.16
N ASP A 34 -10.70 9.20 6.49
CA ASP A 34 -10.47 9.06 5.04
C ASP A 34 -9.92 7.68 4.71
N GLY A 35 -10.31 7.13 3.57
CA GLY A 35 -9.82 5.83 3.15
C GLY A 35 -10.57 5.26 1.96
N GLU A 36 -9.89 4.43 1.17
CA GLU A 36 -10.39 3.91 -0.10
C GLU A 36 -10.10 2.41 -0.24
N SER A 37 -10.96 1.73 -1.00
CA SER A 37 -10.79 0.33 -1.35
C SER A 37 -9.59 0.13 -2.27
N VAL A 38 -8.72 -0.79 -1.88
CA VAL A 38 -7.56 -1.23 -2.65
C VAL A 38 -8.03 -2.34 -3.60
N HIS A 39 -7.72 -2.18 -4.88
CA HIS A 39 -8.04 -3.16 -5.91
C HIS A 39 -6.75 -3.77 -6.49
N ASP A 40 -6.82 -5.04 -6.92
CA ASP A 40 -5.75 -5.67 -7.68
C ASP A 40 -5.78 -5.25 -9.17
N SER A 41 -4.83 -5.78 -9.95
CA SER A 41 -4.74 -5.49 -11.39
C SER A 41 -5.91 -6.04 -12.21
N ALA A 42 -6.75 -6.92 -11.63
CA ALA A 42 -7.98 -7.41 -12.23
C ALA A 42 -9.21 -6.63 -11.75
N TYR A 43 -9.02 -5.46 -11.13
CA TYR A 43 -10.06 -4.61 -10.56
C TYR A 43 -10.89 -5.31 -9.46
N ARG A 44 -10.32 -6.30 -8.78
CA ARG A 44 -10.98 -6.96 -7.65
C ARG A 44 -10.58 -6.25 -6.37
N GLU A 45 -11.56 -5.95 -5.53
CA GLU A 45 -11.29 -5.41 -4.20
C GLU A 45 -10.51 -6.44 -3.37
N VAL A 46 -9.35 -6.02 -2.85
CA VAL A 46 -8.46 -6.84 -2.03
C VAL A 46 -8.32 -6.31 -0.60
N GLY A 47 -8.91 -5.17 -0.31
CA GLY A 47 -8.93 -4.59 1.03
C GLY A 47 -9.25 -3.11 1.00
N ARG A 48 -9.07 -2.43 2.13
CA ARG A 48 -9.30 -1.00 2.26
C ARG A 48 -8.24 -0.40 3.18
N TRP A 49 -7.76 0.79 2.85
CA TRP A 49 -6.93 1.58 3.76
C TRP A 49 -7.77 2.67 4.41
N ARG A 50 -7.35 3.13 5.59
CA ARG A 50 -7.96 4.27 6.29
C ARG A 50 -6.87 5.07 7.01
N VAL A 51 -6.95 6.40 6.95
CA VAL A 51 -6.21 7.29 7.84
C VAL A 51 -6.82 7.20 9.23
N VAL A 52 -6.03 6.73 10.18
CA VAL A 52 -6.36 6.79 11.60
C VAL A 52 -5.79 8.09 12.15
N ALA A 53 -6.47 8.69 13.13
CA ALA A 53 -5.86 9.77 13.90
C ALA A 53 -4.54 9.23 14.46
N GLY A 54 -3.44 9.90 14.16
CA GLY A 54 -2.18 9.60 14.82
C GLY A 54 -2.45 9.79 16.31
N SER A 55 -2.40 8.71 17.08
CA SER A 55 -2.27 8.81 18.53
C SER A 55 -0.98 9.59 18.74
N GLY A 56 -1.09 10.91 18.91
CA GLY A 56 0.05 11.77 19.16
C GLY A 56 0.75 11.23 20.40
N GLY A 57 1.79 10.44 20.19
CA GLY A 57 2.73 10.03 21.22
C GLY A 57 3.56 11.25 21.59
N GLY A 58 2.93 12.21 22.25
CA GLY A 58 3.60 13.17 23.10
C GLY A 58 3.80 12.51 24.45
N ALA A 59 4.97 11.90 24.63
CA ALA A 59 5.58 11.59 25.92
C ALA A 59 7.09 11.71 25.75
#